data_AF-A0A328YG40-F1
#
_entry.id   AF-A0A328YG40-F1
#
_cell.length_a   1.000
_cell.length_b   1.000
_cell.length_c   1.000
_cell.angle_alpha   90.00
_cell.angle_beta   90.00
_cell.angle_gamma   90.00
#
_symmetry.space_group_name_H-M   'P 1'
#
loop_
_entity.id
_entity.type
_entity.pdbx_description
1 polymer ?
#
loop_
_entity_poly.entity_id
_entity_poly.type
_entity_poly.pdbx_seq_one_letter_code
_entity_poly.pdbx_strand_id
1 'polypeptide(L)'
;MNLNRFSKEHITIAFYIIYITISGVCFELFPGDAKNPNMGVLLIYVMIPISLIYFMYHLIKQLYGTTSYAKCLMIHGVAWLSIAVILSVFSK
;
A
#
# COMPACT_ATOMS: atom_id res chain seq x y z
N MET A 1 5.44 -18.53 10.21
CA MET A 1 4.95 -17.51 11.16
C MET A 1 3.43 -17.61 11.20
N ASN A 2 2.80 -17.80 12.37
CA ASN A 2 1.34 -17.96 12.45
C ASN A 2 0.66 -16.58 12.38
N LEU A 3 0.10 -16.23 11.22
CA LEU A 3 -0.55 -14.94 10.97
C LEU A 3 -1.84 -14.74 11.79
N ASN A 4 -2.41 -15.81 12.37
CA ASN A 4 -3.64 -15.72 13.17
C ASN A 4 -3.46 -14.99 14.51
N ARG A 5 -2.21 -14.68 14.90
CA ARG A 5 -1.93 -13.88 16.10
C ARG A 5 -2.11 -12.37 15.87
N PHE A 6 -2.11 -11.91 14.63
CA PHE A 6 -2.24 -10.50 14.31
C PHE A 6 -3.66 -10.17 13.87
N SER A 7 -4.17 -9.03 14.34
CA SER A 7 -5.46 -8.57 13.84
C SER A 7 -5.32 -8.17 12.36
N LYS A 8 -6.43 -8.26 11.63
CA LYS A 8 -6.51 -7.85 10.22
C LYS A 8 -6.05 -6.40 9.99
N GLU A 9 -6.27 -5.51 10.95
CA GLU A 9 -5.80 -4.13 10.91
C GLU A 9 -4.27 -4.06 10.98
N HIS A 10 -3.63 -4.82 11.88
CA HIS A 10 -2.16 -4.88 11.97
C HIS A 10 -1.55 -5.41 10.68
N ILE A 11 -2.16 -6.43 10.07
CA ILE A 11 -1.71 -6.98 8.79
C ILE A 11 -1.85 -5.95 7.67
N THR A 12 -2.97 -5.21 7.63
CA THR A 12 -3.21 -4.15 6.64
C THR A 12 -2.18 -3.01 6.78
N ILE A 13 -1.90 -2.58 8.00
CA ILE A 13 -0.88 -1.56 8.29
C ILE A 13 0.51 -2.07 7.90
N ALA A 14 0.86 -3.29 8.29
CA ALA A 14 2.15 -3.90 7.98
C ALA A 14 2.38 -4.02 6.47
N PHE A 15 1.34 -4.38 5.70
CA PHE A 15 1.41 -4.39 4.23
C PHE A 15 1.88 -3.04 3.68
N TYR A 16 1.24 -1.94 4.08
CA TYR A 16 1.62 -0.61 3.59
C TYR A 16 2.98 -0.15 4.09
N ILE A 17 3.30 -0.34 5.38
CA ILE A 17 4.59 0.07 5.96
C ILE A 17 5.73 -0.68 5.27
N ILE A 18 5.63 -2.00 5.15
CA ILE A 18 6.68 -2.82 4.54
C ILE A 18 6.84 -2.44 3.08
N TYR A 19 5.73 -2.29 2.34
CA TYR A 19 5.80 -1.93 0.92
C TYR A 19 6.46 -0.57 0.71
N ILE A 20 6.01 0.46 1.43
CA ILE A 20 6.58 1.82 1.32
C ILE A 20 8.06 1.83 1.73
N THR A 21 8.43 1.07 2.77
CA THR A 21 9.83 0.97 3.21
C THR A 21 10.70 0.34 2.12
N ILE A 22 10.23 -0.76 1.52
CA ILE A 22 10.94 -1.41 0.41
C ILE A 22 11.04 -0.45 -0.79
N SER A 23 9.96 0.25 -1.15
CA SER A 23 9.99 1.27 -2.20
C SER A 23 11.01 2.37 -1.90
N GLY A 24 11.09 2.87 -0.67
CA GLY A 24 12.06 3.88 -0.26
C GLY A 24 13.51 3.38 -0.34
N VAL A 25 13.77 2.15 0.10
CA VAL A 25 15.10 1.53 -0.04
C VAL A 25 15.46 1.34 -1.52
N CYS A 26 14.52 0.88 -2.34
CA CYS A 26 14.74 0.73 -3.78
C CYS A 26 14.91 2.07 -4.49
N PHE A 27 14.38 3.16 -3.92
CA PHE A 27 14.60 4.49 -4.46
C PHE A 27 16.08 4.89 -4.38
N GLU A 28 16.73 4.66 -3.24
CA GLU A 28 18.14 5.00 -3.05
C GLU A 28 19.08 4.01 -3.75
N LEU A 29 18.76 2.71 -3.73
CA LEU A 29 19.67 1.67 -4.23
C LEU A 29 19.62 1.48 -5.75
N PHE A 30 18.50 1.83 -6.39
CA PHE A 30 18.28 1.61 -7.82
C PHE A 30 17.78 2.90 -8.48
N PRO A 31 18.68 3.91 -8.62
CA PRO A 31 18.34 5.17 -9.27
C PRO A 31 17.90 4.93 -10.72
N GLY A 32 16.92 5.70 -11.16
CA GLY A 32 16.50 5.75 -12.56
C GLY A 32 17.49 6.57 -13.41
N ASP A 33 17.14 6.73 -14.69
CA ASP A 33 17.86 7.59 -15.62
C ASP A 33 16.88 8.53 -16.34
N ALA A 34 17.37 9.30 -17.33
CA ALA A 34 16.54 10.26 -18.06
C ALA A 34 15.36 9.62 -18.84
N LYS A 35 15.36 8.31 -19.05
CA LYS A 35 14.36 7.56 -19.81
C LYS A 35 13.62 6.53 -18.94
N ASN A 36 14.24 6.07 -17.85
CA ASN A 36 13.71 5.02 -17.00
C ASN A 36 13.37 5.54 -15.60
N PRO A 37 12.13 5.35 -15.13
CA PRO A 37 11.77 5.73 -13.77
C PRO A 37 12.58 4.90 -12.76
N ASN A 38 12.88 5.55 -11.63
CA ASN A 38 13.48 4.92 -10.47
C ASN A 38 12.65 3.71 -9.99
N MET A 39 13.32 2.63 -9.54
CA MET A 39 12.63 1.40 -9.15
C MET A 39 11.70 1.57 -7.94
N GLY A 40 12.06 2.43 -6.99
CA GLY A 40 11.18 2.79 -5.86
C GLY A 40 9.88 3.42 -6.32
N VAL A 41 9.94 4.35 -7.29
CA VAL A 41 8.77 4.97 -7.90
C VAL A 41 7.92 3.95 -8.66
N LEU A 42 8.57 3.05 -9.43
CA LEU A 42 7.89 1.96 -10.13
C LEU A 42 7.13 1.06 -9.15
N LEU A 43 7.75 0.71 -8.02
CA LEU A 43 7.10 -0.09 -6.97
C LEU A 43 5.88 0.63 -6.40
N ILE A 44 5.95 1.95 -6.16
CA ILE A 44 4.76 2.71 -5.71
C ILE A 44 3.63 2.62 -6.75
N TYR A 45 3.92 2.68 -8.05
CA TYR A 45 2.90 2.48 -9.09
C TYR A 45 2.32 1.06 -9.07
N VAL A 46 3.13 0.03 -8.85
CA VAL A 46 2.69 -1.37 -8.72
C VAL A 46 1.86 -1.60 -7.44
N MET A 47 2.14 -0.86 -6.38
CA MET A 47 1.36 -0.92 -5.14
C MET A 47 -0.10 -0.52 -5.35
N ILE A 48 -0.39 0.41 -6.27
CA ILE A 48 -1.75 0.90 -6.52
C ILE A 48 -2.70 -0.27 -6.89
N PRO A 49 -2.47 -1.04 -7.97
CA PRO A 49 -3.35 -2.16 -8.32
C PRO A 49 -3.38 -3.26 -7.25
N ILE A 50 -2.25 -3.57 -6.59
CA ILE A 50 -2.21 -4.59 -5.53
C ILE A 50 -3.07 -4.16 -4.33
N SER A 51 -2.92 -2.92 -3.89
CA SER A 51 -3.68 -2.37 -2.77
C SER A 51 -5.16 -2.21 -3.09
N LEU A 52 -5.53 -1.96 -4.35
CA LEU A 52 -6.92 -1.98 -4.82
C LEU A 52 -7.53 -3.38 -4.69
N ILE A 53 -6.84 -4.43 -5.13
CA ILE A 53 -7.31 -5.82 -4.96
C ILE A 53 -7.50 -6.12 -3.47
N TYR A 54 -6.54 -5.71 -2.63
CA TYR A 54 -6.62 -5.95 -1.19
C TYR A 54 -7.76 -5.18 -0.52
N PHE A 55 -7.99 -3.94 -0.95
CA PHE A 55 -9.15 -3.15 -0.55
C PHE A 55 -10.46 -3.83 -0.95
N MET A 56 -10.58 -4.34 -2.18
CA MET A 56 -11.79 -5.02 -2.65
C MET A 56 -12.09 -6.27 -1.82
N TYR A 57 -11.07 -7.03 -1.44
CA TYR A 57 -11.24 -8.13 -0.49
C TYR A 57 -11.86 -7.68 0.83
N HIS A 58 -11.32 -6.60 1.44
CA HIS A 58 -11.87 -6.05 2.68
C HIS A 58 -13.27 -5.45 2.50
N LEU A 59 -13.56 -4.84 1.35
CA LEU A 59 -14.86 -4.25 1.03
C LEU A 59 -15.92 -5.35 0.92
N ILE A 60 -15.65 -6.41 0.18
CA ILE A 60 -16.55 -7.57 0.08
C ILE A 60 -16.81 -8.16 1.46
N LYS A 61 -15.78 -8.29 2.30
CA LYS A 61 -15.94 -8.78 3.68
C LYS A 61 -16.72 -7.81 4.57
N GLN A 62 -16.60 -6.50 4.37
CA GLN A 62 -17.38 -5.50 5.10
C GLN A 62 -18.86 -5.55 4.72
N LEU A 63 -19.17 -5.75 3.44
CA LEU A 63 -20.55 -5.71 2.93
C LEU A 63 -21.31 -7.03 3.16
N TYR A 64 -20.63 -8.17 3.06
CA TYR A 64 -21.26 -9.49 3.07
C TYR A 64 -20.79 -10.40 4.21
N GLY A 65 -19.78 -9.98 4.99
CA GLY A 65 -19.23 -10.77 6.09
C GLY A 65 -19.90 -10.48 7.43
N THR A 66 -19.63 -11.35 8.41
CA THR A 66 -20.11 -11.22 9.79
C THR A 66 -19.20 -10.37 10.68
N THR A 67 -17.97 -10.08 10.23
CA THR A 67 -16.97 -9.30 10.96
C THR A 67 -16.80 -7.94 10.31
N SER A 68 -16.71 -6.87 11.10
CA SER A 68 -16.44 -5.53 10.59
C SER A 68 -14.99 -5.36 10.14
N TYR A 69 -14.80 -4.87 8.91
CA TYR A 69 -13.56 -4.47 8.25
C TYR A 69 -13.46 -2.95 8.04
N ALA A 70 -14.37 -2.15 8.60
CA ALA A 70 -14.39 -0.69 8.43
C ALA A 70 -13.05 0.00 8.75
N LYS A 71 -12.35 -0.47 9.80
CA LYS A 71 -11.00 0.03 10.14
C LYS A 71 -9.97 -0.28 9.06
N CYS A 72 -10.01 -1.46 8.44
CA CYS A 72 -9.14 -1.79 7.31
C CYS A 72 -9.41 -0.86 6.12
N LEU A 73 -10.68 -0.58 5.80
CA LEU A 73 -11.05 0.35 4.73
C LEU A 73 -10.54 1.77 4.99
N MET A 74 -10.62 2.23 6.24
CA MET A 74 -10.04 3.51 6.65
C MET A 74 -8.52 3.54 6.48
N ILE A 75 -7.82 2.45 6.85
CA ILE A 75 -6.37 2.33 6.65
C ILE A 75 -6.00 2.42 5.16
N HIS A 76 -6.73 1.73 4.27
CA HIS A 76 -6.51 1.85 2.82
C HIS A 76 -6.68 3.30 2.34
N GLY A 77 -7.76 3.96 2.76
CA GLY A 77 -8.03 5.35 2.38
C GLY A 77 -6.93 6.31 2.83
N VAL A 78 -6.49 6.21 4.09
CA VAL A 78 -5.40 7.04 4.63
C VAL A 78 -4.09 6.76 3.88
N ALA A 79 -3.75 5.48 3.65
CA ALA A 79 -2.54 5.12 2.93
C ALA A 79 -2.53 5.65 1.48
N TRP A 80 -3.65 5.52 0.76
CA TRP A 80 -3.76 6.07 -0.60
C TRP A 80 -3.65 7.59 -0.64
N LEU A 81 -4.23 8.30 0.33
CA LEU A 81 -4.05 9.74 0.45
C LEU A 81 -2.58 10.10 0.63
N SER A 82 -1.86 9.40 1.52
CA SER A 82 -0.41 9.61 1.72
C SER A 82 0.38 9.35 0.44
N ILE A 83 0.07 8.26 -0.29
CA ILE A 83 0.72 7.93 -1.57
C ILE A 83 0.46 9.01 -2.62
N ALA A 84 -0.77 9.50 -2.72
CA ALA A 84 -1.13 10.56 -3.66
C ALA A 84 -0.34 11.86 -3.38
N VAL A 85 -0.21 12.24 -2.11
CA VAL A 85 0.62 13.39 -1.70
C VAL A 85 2.08 13.18 -2.12
N ILE A 86 2.67 12.03 -1.81
CA ILE A 86 4.05 11.71 -2.19
C ILE A 86 4.23 11.81 -3.71
N LEU A 87 3.37 11.16 -4.50
CA LEU A 87 3.47 11.19 -5.97
C LEU A 87 3.30 12.60 -6.53
N SER A 88 2.44 13.45 -5.94
CA SER A 88 2.27 14.84 -6.37
C SER A 88 3.49 15.73 -6.13
N VAL A 89 4.32 15.39 -5.13
CA VAL A 89 5.60 16.07 -4.89
C VAL A 89 6.60 15.71 -5.98
N PHE A 90 6.60 14.44 -6.42
CA PHE A 90 7.50 13.94 -7.46
C PHE A 90 7.02 14.19 -8.90
N SER A 91 5.79 14.66 -9.10
CA SER A 91 5.28 15.00 -10.43
C SER A 91 5.60 16.44 -10.86
N LYS A 92 6.36 17.20 -10.06
CA LYS A 92 6.86 18.54 -10.36
C LYS A 92 8.34 18.48 -10.70
#